data_AF-A0A5E6NIA0-F1
#
_entry.id   AF-A0A5E6NIA0-F1
#
_cell.length_a   1.000
_cell.length_b   1.000
_cell.length_c   1.000
_cell.angle_alpha   90.00
_cell.angle_beta   90.00
_cell.angle_gamma   90.00
#
_symmetry.space_group_name_H-M   'P 1'
#
loop_
_entity.id
_entity.type
_entity.pdbx_description
1 polymer ?
#
loop_
_entity_poly.entity_id
_entity_poly.type
_entity_poly.pdbx_seq_one_letter_code
_entity_poly.pdbx_strand_id
1 'polypeptide(L)'
;MLLPLVTELRDPVGSMGNDSALACLSSQSRIIYDYFKQLFAQVTNPAIDSIREEIVMSLRCSIGPEGNFLTNQAENVHRLVIEHPILTNEEIAALRHCNHRGWTSKTIDITYAIHSGKHTAELLDDICKQGLTSDSRRTQPNHLI
;
A
#
# COMPACT_ATOMS: atom_id res chain seq x y z
N MET A 1 -0.86 -19.43 10.89
CA MET A 1 -0.88 -18.08 11.49
C MET A 1 -2.22 -17.35 11.33
N LEU A 2 -3.09 -17.71 10.38
CA LEU A 2 -4.39 -17.03 10.20
C LEU A 2 -5.40 -17.27 11.33
N LEU A 3 -5.43 -18.47 11.91
CA LEU A 3 -6.52 -18.86 12.83
C LEU A 3 -6.64 -17.93 14.07
N PRO A 4 -5.57 -17.61 14.81
CA PRO A 4 -5.66 -16.71 15.98
C PRO A 4 -6.09 -15.29 15.62
N LEU A 5 -5.73 -14.80 14.42
CA LEU A 5 -6.19 -13.48 13.95
C LEU A 5 -7.70 -13.42 13.81
N VAL A 6 -8.32 -14.52 13.40
CA VAL A 6 -9.77 -14.59 13.20
C VAL A 6 -10.50 -14.86 14.51
N THR A 7 -9.99 -15.74 15.36
CA THR A 7 -10.68 -16.17 16.57
C THR A 7 -10.42 -15.28 17.79
N GLU A 8 -9.21 -14.73 17.90
CA GLU A 8 -8.75 -13.97 19.07
C GLU A 8 -8.49 -12.49 18.74
N LEU A 9 -8.58 -12.10 17.47
CA LEU A 9 -8.36 -10.73 16.99
C LEU A 9 -7.01 -10.14 17.41
N ARG A 10 -5.99 -11.00 17.53
CA ARG A 10 -4.62 -10.62 17.87
C ARG A 10 -3.63 -11.40 17.02
N ASP A 11 -2.46 -10.81 16.82
CA ASP A 11 -1.36 -11.50 16.18
C ASP A 11 -0.97 -12.77 16.96
N PRO A 12 -0.66 -13.87 16.26
CA PRO A 12 -0.27 -15.11 16.90
C PRO A 12 1.03 -14.91 17.69
N VAL A 13 0.98 -15.19 19.00
CA VAL A 13 2.14 -15.08 19.88
C VAL A 13 2.94 -16.39 19.84
N GLY A 14 4.24 -16.28 19.60
CA GLY A 14 5.19 -17.40 19.66
C GLY A 14 6.30 -17.14 20.67
N SER A 15 7.14 -18.14 20.90
CA SER A 15 8.32 -18.06 21.78
C SER A 15 9.56 -18.57 21.05
N MET A 16 10.74 -18.27 21.59
CA MET A 16 12.07 -18.55 21.03
C MET A 16 12.44 -17.65 19.83
N GLY A 17 13.72 -17.65 19.49
CA GLY A 17 14.25 -16.92 18.35
C GLY A 17 13.84 -17.54 17.01
N ASN A 18 14.06 -16.80 15.93
CA ASN A 18 13.90 -17.34 14.58
C ASN A 18 15.20 -18.03 14.14
N ASP A 19 15.23 -19.36 14.26
CA ASP A 19 16.38 -20.19 13.86
C ASP A 19 16.39 -20.53 12.36
N SER A 20 15.46 -19.97 11.57
CA SER A 20 15.45 -20.17 10.13
C SER A 20 16.62 -19.45 9.46
N ALA A 21 17.19 -20.08 8.43
CA ALA A 21 18.15 -19.42 7.55
C ALA A 21 17.58 -18.11 6.99
N LEU A 22 18.45 -17.10 6.82
CA LEU A 22 18.10 -15.86 6.14
C LEU A 22 17.53 -16.16 4.75
N ALA A 23 16.58 -15.35 4.29
CA ALA A 23 15.88 -15.61 3.04
C ALA A 23 16.83 -15.76 1.83
N CYS A 24 17.92 -14.98 1.79
CA CYS A 24 18.95 -15.07 0.75
C CYS A 24 19.85 -16.32 0.83
N LEU A 25 19.89 -17.00 1.98
CA LEU A 25 20.68 -18.22 2.21
C LEU A 25 19.82 -19.48 2.22
N SER A 26 18.49 -19.34 2.18
CA SER A 26 17.58 -20.47 2.25
C SER A 26 17.51 -21.19 0.90
N SER A 27 17.55 -22.52 0.93
CA SER A 27 17.28 -23.37 -0.23
C SER A 27 15.79 -23.51 -0.57
N GLN A 28 14.90 -22.95 0.26
CA GLN A 28 13.45 -23.01 0.09
C GLN A 28 12.93 -21.74 -0.56
N SER A 29 11.82 -21.84 -1.30
CA SER A 29 11.13 -20.67 -1.83
C SER A 29 10.64 -19.78 -0.68
N ARG A 30 11.06 -18.51 -0.67
CA ARG A 30 10.66 -17.51 0.32
C ARG A 30 9.77 -16.44 -0.31
N ILE A 31 8.89 -15.87 0.50
CA ILE A 31 8.06 -14.76 0.06
C ILE A 31 8.89 -13.48 0.03
N ILE A 32 8.55 -12.53 -0.84
CA ILE A 32 9.31 -11.28 -1.02
C ILE A 32 9.44 -10.50 0.29
N TYR A 33 8.40 -10.53 1.14
CA TYR A 33 8.39 -9.83 2.42
C TYR A 33 9.44 -10.35 3.42
N ASP A 34 9.94 -11.59 3.28
CA ASP A 34 10.99 -12.14 4.17
C ASP A 34 12.35 -11.44 4.01
N TYR A 35 12.57 -10.80 2.86
CA TYR A 35 13.80 -10.07 2.54
C TYR A 35 13.84 -8.67 3.18
N PHE A 36 12.69 -8.12 3.57
CA PHE A 36 12.59 -6.81 4.22
C PHE A 36 12.55 -6.99 5.73
N LYS A 37 13.37 -6.23 6.47
CA LYS A 37 13.38 -6.22 7.93
C LYS A 37 12.84 -4.90 8.45
N GLN A 38 11.96 -4.98 9.44
CA GLN A 38 11.40 -3.80 10.09
C GLN A 38 12.52 -3.08 10.85
N LEU A 39 12.69 -1.79 10.56
CA LEU A 39 13.58 -0.93 11.31
C LEU A 39 12.91 -0.51 12.61
N PHE A 40 13.71 -0.32 13.66
CA PHE A 40 13.25 0.20 14.94
C PHE A 40 14.15 1.32 15.42
N ALA A 41 13.57 2.21 16.21
CA ALA A 41 14.28 3.32 16.82
C ALA A 41 15.09 2.85 18.03
N GLN A 42 16.33 3.35 18.16
CA GLN A 42 17.17 3.08 19.33
C GLN A 42 17.97 4.33 19.69
N VAL A 43 18.03 4.64 20.99
CA VAL A 43 18.76 5.77 21.63
C VAL A 43 18.29 7.15 21.21
N THR A 44 18.29 7.45 19.91
CA THR A 44 18.10 8.78 19.33
C THR A 44 16.65 9.26 19.38
N ASN A 45 15.69 8.35 19.23
CA ASN A 45 14.28 8.62 19.40
C ASN A 45 13.59 7.45 20.12
N PRO A 46 12.74 7.68 21.13
CA PRO A 46 12.02 6.62 21.83
C PRO A 46 10.90 6.03 20.94
N ALA A 47 10.62 4.74 21.12
CA ALA A 47 9.46 4.10 20.51
C ALA A 47 8.17 4.53 21.24
N ILE A 48 7.06 4.66 20.50
CA ILE A 48 5.72 4.99 21.03
C ILE A 48 5.01 3.68 21.41
N ASP A 49 4.29 3.68 22.53
CA ASP A 49 3.46 2.55 22.95
C ASP A 49 2.11 2.58 22.23
N SER A 50 1.93 1.69 21.25
CA SER A 50 0.73 1.68 20.38
C SER A 50 -0.58 1.29 21.09
N ILE A 51 -0.52 0.83 22.35
CA ILE A 51 -1.71 0.49 23.14
C ILE A 51 -2.02 1.62 24.13
N ARG A 52 -1.02 2.08 24.89
CA ARG A 52 -1.21 3.11 25.91
C ARG A 52 -1.30 4.53 25.34
N GLU A 53 -0.72 4.76 24.17
CA GLU A 53 -0.67 6.06 23.50
C GLU A 53 -1.43 6.03 22.16
N GLU A 54 -2.46 5.19 22.03
CA GLU A 54 -3.21 5.03 20.77
C GLU A 54 -3.79 6.37 20.24
N ILE A 55 -4.15 7.29 21.14
CA ILE A 55 -4.76 8.59 20.80
C ILE A 55 -3.85 9.53 20.03
N VAL A 56 -2.52 9.33 20.06
CA VAL A 56 -1.56 10.15 19.31
C VAL A 56 -1.17 9.52 17.97
N MET A 57 -1.65 8.30 17.69
CA MET A 57 -1.40 7.57 16.46
C MET A 57 -2.63 7.62 15.54
N SER A 58 -2.41 7.51 14.23
CA SER A 58 -3.48 7.44 13.25
C SER A 58 -3.07 6.61 12.04
N LEU A 59 -4.02 5.82 11.53
CA LEU A 59 -3.89 5.04 10.30
C LEU A 59 -4.69 5.67 9.14
N ARG A 60 -5.22 6.88 9.34
CA ARG A 60 -5.98 7.59 8.32
C ARG A 60 -5.14 7.81 7.08
N CYS A 61 -5.67 7.42 5.93
CA CYS A 61 -5.01 7.61 4.64
C CYS A 61 -5.83 8.56 3.78
N SER A 62 -5.16 9.54 3.17
CA SER A 62 -5.76 10.40 2.14
C SER A 62 -5.43 9.86 0.76
N ILE A 63 -6.45 9.62 -0.07
CA ILE A 63 -6.35 9.11 -1.44
C ILE A 63 -6.90 10.15 -2.40
N GLY A 64 -6.18 10.37 -3.51
CA GLY A 64 -6.59 11.29 -4.56
C GLY A 64 -5.52 12.34 -4.85
N PRO A 65 -5.88 13.38 -5.64
CA PRO A 65 -4.91 14.37 -6.09
C PRO A 65 -4.25 15.11 -4.94
N GLU A 66 -2.93 15.25 -5.03
CA GLU A 66 -2.17 16.10 -4.13
C GLU A 66 -1.88 17.44 -4.83
N GLY A 67 -2.45 18.50 -4.28
CA GLY A 67 -2.22 19.86 -4.76
C GLY A 67 -0.87 20.42 -4.30
N ASN A 68 -0.52 21.60 -4.82
CA ASN A 68 0.72 22.27 -4.43
C ASN A 68 0.63 22.77 -2.98
N PHE A 69 1.50 22.23 -2.12
CA PHE A 69 1.58 22.56 -0.71
C PHE A 69 1.89 24.04 -0.43
N LEU A 70 2.59 24.73 -1.34
CA LEU A 70 2.95 26.15 -1.18
C LEU A 70 1.78 27.10 -1.43
N THR A 71 0.70 26.63 -2.04
CA THR A 71 -0.47 27.43 -2.39
C THR A 71 -1.68 26.97 -1.61
N ASN A 72 -2.36 27.88 -0.91
CA ASN A 72 -3.56 27.56 -0.15
C ASN A 72 -4.79 27.64 -1.07
N GLN A 73 -5.18 26.50 -1.63
CA GLN A 73 -6.30 26.35 -2.55
C GLN A 73 -7.33 25.36 -1.98
N ALA A 74 -8.63 25.60 -2.21
CA ALA A 74 -9.70 24.74 -1.72
C ALA A 74 -9.64 23.33 -2.34
N GLU A 75 -9.07 23.23 -3.53
CA GLU A 75 -8.85 22.01 -4.27
C GLU A 75 -7.90 21.06 -3.54
N ASN A 76 -6.99 21.57 -2.69
CA ASN A 76 -6.05 20.75 -1.94
C ASN A 76 -6.73 19.80 -0.94
N VAL A 77 -7.95 20.13 -0.50
CA VAL A 77 -8.75 19.27 0.39
C VAL A 77 -9.69 18.33 -0.37
N HIS A 78 -9.66 18.32 -1.70
CA HIS A 78 -10.43 17.41 -2.52
C HIS A 78 -9.78 16.02 -2.57
N ARG A 79 -9.73 15.35 -1.41
CA ARG A 79 -9.20 13.99 -1.25
C ARG A 79 -10.22 13.09 -0.54
N LEU A 80 -10.19 11.81 -0.88
CA LEU A 80 -10.91 10.79 -0.15
C LEU A 80 -10.11 10.43 1.10
N VAL A 81 -10.73 10.52 2.28
CA VAL A 81 -10.09 10.08 3.52
C VAL A 81 -10.68 8.74 3.93
N ILE A 82 -9.81 7.74 4.08
CA ILE A 82 -10.17 6.44 4.65
C ILE A 82 -9.56 6.32 6.04
N GLU A 83 -10.27 5.65 6.95
CA GLU A 83 -9.84 5.53 8.35
C GLU A 83 -8.68 4.54 8.53
N HIS A 84 -8.59 3.52 7.67
CA HIS A 84 -7.60 2.45 7.78
C HIS A 84 -7.12 2.02 6.38
N PRO A 85 -5.82 1.66 6.19
CA PRO A 85 -5.29 1.20 4.90
C PRO A 85 -5.73 -0.22 4.49
N ILE A 86 -6.39 -0.95 5.39
CA ILE A 86 -6.93 -2.29 5.12
C ILE A 86 -8.40 -2.11 4.79
N LEU A 87 -8.77 -2.55 3.59
CA LEU A 87 -10.10 -2.35 3.04
C LEU A 87 -10.79 -3.70 2.86
N THR A 88 -12.07 -3.72 3.16
CA THR A 88 -12.96 -4.82 2.82
C THR A 88 -13.24 -4.88 1.32
N ASN A 89 -13.75 -6.01 0.85
CA ASN A 89 -14.13 -6.15 -0.56
C ASN A 89 -15.20 -5.14 -0.98
N GLU A 90 -16.12 -4.78 -0.08
CA GLU A 90 -17.17 -3.79 -0.31
C GLU A 90 -16.58 -2.38 -0.47
N GLU A 91 -15.65 -2.00 0.40
CA GLU A 91 -14.95 -0.71 0.30
C GLU A 91 -14.12 -0.61 -0.97
N ILE A 92 -13.40 -1.68 -1.35
CA ILE A 92 -12.64 -1.73 -2.61
C ILE A 92 -13.59 -1.61 -3.82
N ALA A 93 -14.75 -2.27 -3.79
CA ALA A 93 -15.74 -2.15 -4.85
C ALA A 93 -16.30 -0.72 -4.92
N ALA A 94 -16.59 -0.09 -3.79
CA ALA A 94 -17.02 1.29 -3.71
C ALA A 94 -15.97 2.26 -4.29
N LEU A 95 -14.69 2.05 -3.99
CA LEU A 95 -13.59 2.81 -4.58
C LEU A 95 -13.50 2.63 -6.10
N ARG A 96 -13.69 1.40 -6.59
CA ARG A 96 -13.65 1.10 -8.02
C ARG A 96 -14.77 1.83 -8.78
N HIS A 97 -15.94 1.94 -8.19
CA HIS A 97 -17.11 2.59 -8.80
C HIS A 97 -17.32 4.04 -8.36
N CYS A 98 -16.37 4.62 -7.62
CA CYS A 98 -16.45 6.00 -7.18
C CYS A 98 -16.42 6.94 -8.38
N ASN A 99 -17.47 7.74 -8.52
CA ASN A 99 -17.59 8.79 -9.54
C ASN A 99 -17.91 10.13 -8.86
N HIS A 100 -17.13 10.47 -7.83
CA HIS A 100 -17.24 11.74 -7.13
C HIS A 100 -16.23 12.75 -7.70
N ARG A 101 -16.66 13.99 -8.00
CA ARG A 101 -15.77 15.08 -8.47
C ARG A 101 -14.91 14.71 -9.69
N GLY A 102 -15.42 13.84 -10.56
CA GLY A 102 -14.68 13.39 -11.75
C GLY A 102 -13.50 12.45 -11.44
N TRP A 103 -13.40 11.94 -10.21
CA TRP A 103 -12.41 10.92 -9.86
C TRP A 103 -12.65 9.64 -10.66
N THR A 104 -11.54 9.03 -11.06
CA THR A 104 -11.53 7.82 -11.87
C THR A 104 -10.65 6.79 -11.19
N SER A 105 -11.09 5.54 -11.23
CA SER A 105 -10.29 4.40 -10.80
C SER A 105 -9.87 3.60 -12.04
N LYS A 106 -8.72 2.91 -11.95
CA LYS A 106 -8.29 1.97 -12.97
C LYS A 106 -7.68 0.76 -12.31
N THR A 107 -8.11 -0.42 -12.74
CA THR A 107 -7.49 -1.68 -12.32
C THR A 107 -6.32 -1.97 -13.25
N ILE A 108 -5.13 -2.17 -12.69
CA ILE A 108 -3.92 -2.56 -13.42
C ILE A 108 -3.73 -4.06 -13.20
N ASP A 109 -3.59 -4.80 -14.29
CA ASP A 109 -3.28 -6.22 -14.24
C ASP A 109 -1.78 -6.41 -14.00
N ILE A 110 -1.45 -7.08 -12.89
CA ILE A 110 -0.08 -7.40 -12.49
C ILE A 110 0.29 -8.86 -12.81
N THR A 111 -0.57 -9.58 -13.51
CA THR A 111 -0.32 -10.96 -13.94
C THR A 111 0.40 -11.01 -15.28
N TYR A 112 1.05 -12.14 -15.57
CA TYR A 112 1.75 -12.37 -16.82
C TYR A 112 1.66 -13.83 -17.25
N ALA A 113 1.70 -14.06 -18.56
CA ALA A 113 1.72 -15.42 -19.09
C ALA A 113 3.12 -16.04 -18.92
N ILE A 114 3.17 -17.25 -18.36
CA ILE A 114 4.41 -18.00 -18.10
C ILE A 114 5.21 -18.24 -19.40
N HIS A 115 4.51 -18.42 -20.53
CA HIS A 115 5.12 -18.68 -21.84
C HIS A 115 5.39 -17.41 -22.67
N SER A 116 5.25 -16.22 -22.08
CA SER A 116 5.45 -14.96 -22.81
C SER A 116 6.92 -14.74 -23.23
N GLY A 117 7.88 -15.46 -22.65
CA GLY A 117 9.31 -15.30 -22.92
C GLY A 117 9.89 -13.99 -22.37
N LYS A 118 9.07 -13.15 -21.73
CA LYS A 118 9.50 -11.88 -21.13
C LYS A 118 10.20 -12.12 -19.80
N HIS A 119 11.26 -11.35 -19.56
CA HIS A 119 11.90 -11.31 -18.25
C HIS A 119 11.10 -10.46 -17.27
N THR A 120 11.25 -10.71 -15.96
CA THR A 120 10.54 -9.96 -14.91
C THR A 120 10.71 -8.45 -15.01
N ALA A 121 11.89 -7.97 -15.42
CA ALA A 121 12.14 -6.54 -15.60
C ALA A 121 11.22 -5.90 -16.66
N GLU A 122 11.05 -6.57 -17.80
CA GLU A 122 10.17 -6.09 -18.88
C GLU A 122 8.70 -6.05 -18.44
N LEU A 123 8.29 -7.02 -17.61
CA LEU A 123 6.94 -7.06 -17.05
C LEU A 123 6.68 -5.93 -16.06
N LEU A 124 7.67 -5.61 -15.21
CA LEU A 124 7.60 -4.45 -14.32
C LEU A 124 7.52 -3.14 -15.11
N ASP A 125 8.30 -3.01 -16.18
CA ASP A 125 8.25 -1.85 -17.06
C ASP A 125 6.88 -1.69 -17.72
N ASP A 126 6.26 -2.80 -18.16
CA ASP A 126 4.92 -2.79 -18.73
C ASP A 126 3.85 -2.36 -17.71
N ILE A 127 3.94 -2.83 -16.46
CA ILE A 127 3.06 -2.39 -15.36
C ILE A 127 3.24 -0.89 -15.09
N CYS A 128 4.48 -0.41 -15.03
CA CYS A 128 4.78 1.01 -14.85
C CYS A 128 4.20 1.87 -15.98
N LYS A 129 4.35 1.44 -17.24
CA LYS A 129 3.77 2.11 -18.41
C LYS A 129 2.24 2.14 -18.36
N GLN A 130 1.61 1.04 -17.95
CA GLN A 130 0.16 0.99 -17.78
C GLN A 130 -0.33 1.99 -16.73
N GLY A 131 0.42 2.13 -15.62
CA GLY A 131 0.19 3.13 -14.58
C GLY A 131 0.29 4.56 -15.10
N LEU A 132 1.38 4.92 -15.78
CA LEU A 132 1.59 6.24 -16.36
C LEU A 132 0.56 6.60 -17.45
N THR A 133 0.15 5.62 -18.27
CA THR A 133 -0.85 5.86 -19.32
C THR A 133 -2.24 6.15 -18.73
N SER A 134 -2.55 5.61 -17.55
CA SER A 134 -3.76 6.01 -16.80
C SER A 134 -3.76 7.50 -16.50
N ASP A 135 -2.58 8.03 -16.21
CA ASP A 135 -2.40 9.38 -15.72
C ASP A 135 -2.36 10.40 -16.87
N SER A 136 -1.73 10.07 -17.99
CA SER A 136 -1.61 10.95 -19.18
C SER A 136 -2.92 11.31 -19.90
N ARG A 137 -4.07 10.69 -19.59
CA ARG A 137 -5.38 11.20 -20.06
C ARG A 137 -5.81 12.49 -19.33
N ARG A 138 -5.01 12.98 -18.37
CA ARG A 138 -5.26 14.16 -17.53
C ARG A 138 -4.51 15.42 -17.96
N THR A 139 -3.59 15.37 -18.92
CA THR A 139 -2.87 16.54 -19.43
C THR A 139 -3.67 17.36 -20.46
N GLN A 140 -4.96 17.60 -20.20
CA GLN A 140 -5.61 18.82 -20.68
C GLN A 140 -5.46 19.89 -19.58
N PRO A 141 -5.10 21.14 -19.90
CA PRO A 141 -4.43 22.08 -18.99
C PRO A 141 -5.24 22.58 -17.78
N ASN A 142 -6.40 22.01 -17.48
CA ASN A 142 -7.26 22.50 -16.39
C ASN A 142 -7.49 21.54 -15.23
N HIS A 143 -7.14 20.25 -15.29
CA HIS A 143 -7.41 19.31 -14.18
C HIS A 143 -6.21 18.38 -13.94
N LEU A 144 -5.29 18.85 -13.11
CA LEU A 144 -4.21 18.05 -12.52
C LEU A 144 -4.85 17.05 -11.53
N ILE A 145 -4.58 15.76 -11.72
CA ILE A 145 -4.84 14.75 -10.69
C ILE A 145 -3.51 14.25 -10.15
#